data_AF-A0A3N2M267-F1
#
_entry.id   AF-A0A3N2M267-F1
#
_cell.length_a   1.000
_cell.length_b   1.000
_cell.length_c   1.000
_cell.angle_alpha   90.00
_cell.angle_beta   90.00
_cell.angle_gamma   90.00
#
_symmetry.space_group_name_H-M   'P 1'
#
loop_
_entity.id
_entity.type
_entity.pdbx_description
1 polymer ?
#
loop_
_entity_poly.entity_id
_entity_poly.type
_entity_poly.pdbx_seq_one_letter_code
_entity_poly.pdbx_strand_id
1 'polypeptide(L)'
;MNTRLPKLTNQRDHDFMAACRKIQLSPKARTLTCAQIAALAAASPAPSYYITFSYALRLLRKGDASLSSTAAARMADIRNKVHRLMLTRQLTDTDALSLVLAGPSKAGFYLTPQTALRLFYRLRNKKRTLHA
;
A
#
# COMPACT_ATOMS: atom_id res chain seq x y z
N MET A 1 4.13 18.68 13.99
CA MET A 1 5.17 18.00 13.20
C MET A 1 4.55 17.40 11.93
N ASN A 2 4.57 18.15 10.83
CA ASN A 2 4.15 17.74 9.48
C ASN A 2 5.41 17.75 8.60
N THR A 3 5.79 16.66 7.91
CA THR A 3 6.67 16.67 6.70
C THR A 3 7.15 15.28 6.16
N ARG A 4 6.44 14.15 6.35
CA ARG A 4 6.84 12.87 5.71
C ARG A 4 5.75 12.07 4.98
N LEU A 5 4.64 12.72 4.60
CA LEU A 5 3.56 12.08 3.82
C LEU A 5 3.73 12.12 2.28
N PRO A 6 4.37 13.13 1.63
CA PRO A 6 4.41 13.16 0.17
C PRO A 6 5.35 12.10 -0.41
N LYS A 7 6.45 11.76 0.28
CA LYS A 7 7.45 10.78 -0.20
C LYS A 7 6.86 9.36 -0.30
N LEU A 8 6.09 8.93 0.69
CA LEU A 8 5.43 7.62 0.69
C LEU A 8 4.33 7.53 -0.38
N THR A 9 3.62 8.62 -0.62
CA THR A 9 2.60 8.69 -1.67
C THR A 9 3.24 8.57 -3.04
N ASN A 10 4.36 9.25 -3.29
CA ASN A 10 5.09 9.15 -4.55
C ASN A 10 5.67 7.75 -4.79
N GLN A 11 6.23 7.12 -3.75
CA GLN A 11 6.74 5.75 -3.85
C GLN A 11 5.62 4.76 -4.17
N ARG A 12 4.48 4.86 -3.47
CA ARG A 12 3.31 4.03 -3.75
C ARG A 12 2.81 4.20 -5.18
N ASP A 13 2.70 5.44 -5.62
CA ASP A 13 2.22 5.77 -6.97
C ASP A 13 3.18 5.22 -8.04
N HIS A 14 4.49 5.27 -7.78
CA HIS A 14 5.52 4.64 -8.61
C HIS A 14 5.36 3.12 -8.67
N ASP A 15 5.29 2.46 -7.53
CA ASP A 15 5.21 1.00 -7.41
C ASP A 15 3.90 0.45 -7.98
N PHE A 16 2.80 1.18 -7.79
CA PHE A 16 1.51 0.87 -8.40
C PHE A 16 1.57 0.95 -9.93
N MET A 17 2.23 1.97 -10.48
CA MET A 17 2.42 2.08 -11.93
C MET A 17 3.38 1.02 -12.48
N ALA A 18 4.39 0.61 -11.71
CA ALA A 18 5.24 -0.52 -12.07
C ALA A 18 4.44 -1.83 -12.15
N ALA A 19 3.56 -2.08 -11.17
CA ALA A 19 2.64 -3.22 -11.20
C ALA A 19 1.69 -3.18 -12.40
N CYS A 20 1.08 -2.02 -12.69
CA CYS A 20 0.25 -1.83 -13.89
C CYS A 20 1.01 -2.16 -15.18
N ARG A 21 2.25 -1.66 -15.32
CA ARG A 21 3.09 -1.92 -16.49
C ARG A 21 3.43 -3.41 -16.63
N LYS A 22 3.75 -4.09 -15.53
CA LYS A 22 4.02 -5.53 -15.53
C LYS A 22 2.82 -6.33 -16.06
N ILE A 23 1.60 -5.94 -15.67
CA ILE A 23 0.37 -6.57 -16.18
C ILE A 23 0.17 -6.24 -17.67
N GLN A 24 0.41 -5.00 -18.09
CA GLN A 24 0.32 -4.58 -19.51
C GLN A 24 1.29 -5.33 -20.43
N LEU A 25 2.47 -5.71 -19.92
CA LEU A 25 3.45 -6.49 -20.68
C LEU A 25 3.12 -7.99 -20.70
N SER A 26 2.14 -8.45 -19.94
CA SER A 26 1.74 -9.86 -19.92
C SER A 26 0.97 -10.24 -21.20
N PRO A 27 1.06 -11.49 -21.68
CA PRO A 27 0.33 -11.94 -22.87
C PRO A 27 -1.19 -11.76 -22.74
N LYS A 28 -1.71 -11.83 -21.51
CA LYS A 28 -3.14 -11.66 -21.18
C LYS A 28 -3.60 -10.19 -21.27
N ALA A 29 -2.69 -9.23 -21.39
CA ALA A 29 -3.03 -7.80 -21.40
C ALA A 29 -3.92 -7.38 -22.57
N ARG A 30 -3.81 -8.05 -23.73
CA ARG A 30 -4.52 -7.67 -24.97
C ARG A 30 -6.05 -7.71 -24.83
N THR A 31 -6.56 -8.47 -23.87
CA THR A 31 -8.00 -8.60 -23.61
C THR A 31 -8.46 -7.81 -22.39
N LEU A 32 -7.55 -7.13 -21.68
CA LEU A 32 -7.86 -6.42 -20.44
C LEU A 32 -8.08 -4.92 -20.69
N THR A 33 -9.19 -4.41 -20.15
CA THR A 33 -9.45 -2.97 -20.06
C THR A 33 -8.51 -2.30 -19.07
N CYS A 34 -8.33 -0.98 -19.18
CA CYS A 34 -7.57 -0.20 -18.19
C CYS A 34 -8.12 -0.36 -16.76
N ALA A 35 -9.44 -0.52 -16.62
CA ALA A 35 -10.09 -0.79 -15.33
C ALA A 35 -9.66 -2.13 -14.75
N GLN A 36 -9.63 -3.19 -15.56
CA GLN A 36 -9.18 -4.51 -15.13
C GLN A 36 -7.69 -4.52 -14.80
N ILE A 37 -6.85 -3.85 -15.59
CA ILE A 37 -5.41 -3.72 -15.30
C ILE A 37 -5.19 -3.02 -13.96
N ALA A 38 -5.86 -1.90 -13.70
CA ALA A 38 -5.73 -1.16 -12.45
C ALA A 38 -6.23 -1.97 -11.25
N ALA A 39 -7.33 -2.72 -11.40
CA ALA A 39 -7.86 -3.59 -10.35
C ALA A 39 -6.89 -4.75 -10.02
N LEU A 40 -6.36 -5.42 -11.05
CA LEU A 40 -5.37 -6.48 -10.88
C LEU A 40 -4.08 -5.96 -10.24
N ALA A 41 -3.62 -4.77 -10.64
CA ALA A 41 -2.46 -4.13 -10.03
C ALA A 41 -2.71 -3.79 -8.55
N ALA A 42 -3.88 -3.25 -8.22
CA ALA A 42 -4.23 -2.93 -6.83
C ALA A 42 -4.32 -4.17 -5.92
N ALA A 43 -4.76 -5.31 -6.48
CA ALA A 43 -4.82 -6.59 -5.79
C ALA A 43 -3.45 -7.30 -5.70
N SER A 44 -2.48 -6.91 -6.53
CA SER A 44 -1.13 -7.48 -6.49
C SER A 44 -0.38 -7.08 -5.20
N PRO A 45 0.55 -7.92 -4.71
CA PRO A 45 1.31 -7.61 -3.50
C PRO A 45 2.07 -6.29 -3.65
N ALA A 46 1.86 -5.37 -2.72
CA ALA A 46 2.63 -4.13 -2.66
C ALA A 46 4.02 -4.41 -2.07
N PRO A 47 5.11 -3.84 -2.59
CA PRO A 47 6.45 -4.11 -2.07
C PRO A 47 6.66 -3.67 -0.61
N SER A 48 5.92 -2.65 -0.14
CA SER A 48 6.10 -2.08 1.20
C SER A 48 4.79 -1.57 1.82
N TYR A 49 4.80 -1.40 3.14
CA TYR A 49 3.73 -0.71 3.86
C TYR A 49 3.91 0.80 3.71
N TYR A 50 3.04 1.45 2.92
CA TYR A 50 3.10 2.90 2.68
C TYR A 50 2.57 3.72 3.87
N ILE A 51 3.17 3.53 5.03
CA ILE A 51 2.79 4.12 6.31
C ILE A 51 4.05 4.49 7.09
N THR A 52 4.02 5.60 7.83
CA THR A 52 5.14 5.95 8.69
C THR A 52 5.08 5.14 9.98
N PHE A 53 6.26 4.82 10.54
CA PHE A 53 6.39 4.14 11.82
C PHE A 53 5.55 4.80 12.92
N SER A 54 5.72 6.11 13.13
CA SER A 54 5.02 6.86 14.17
C SER A 54 3.50 6.83 14.01
N TYR A 55 3.01 6.87 12.76
CA TYR A 55 1.58 6.81 12.50
C TYR A 55 1.03 5.41 12.75
N ALA A 56 1.72 4.36 12.29
CA ALA A 56 1.35 2.97 12.56
C ALA A 56 1.33 2.66 14.06
N LEU A 57 2.37 3.05 14.81
CA LEU A 57 2.46 2.84 16.25
C LEU A 57 1.31 3.52 17.00
N ARG A 58 0.98 4.75 16.62
CA ARG A 58 -0.18 5.46 17.18
C ARG A 58 -1.48 4.70 16.93
N LEU A 59 -1.66 4.13 15.74
CA LEU A 59 -2.87 3.35 15.41
C LEU A 59 -2.91 1.98 16.11
N LEU A 60 -1.76 1.35 16.35
CA LEU A 60 -1.68 0.13 17.15
C LEU A 60 -2.20 0.39 18.57
N ARG A 61 -1.71 1.45 19.22
CA ARG A 61 -2.04 1.80 20.61
C ARG A 61 -3.47 2.31 20.80
N LYS A 62 -4.04 2.97 19.78
CA LYS A 62 -5.38 3.59 19.86
C LYS A 62 -6.54 2.60 19.63
N GLY A 63 -6.28 1.41 19.08
CA GLY A 63 -7.32 0.43 18.75
C GLY A 63 -8.19 0.79 17.52
N ASP A 64 -9.13 -0.10 17.17
CA ASP A 64 -9.93 -0.03 15.93
C ASP A 64 -11.10 0.95 15.97
N ALA A 65 -11.59 1.31 17.16
CA ALA A 65 -12.82 2.08 17.35
C ALA A 65 -12.82 3.49 16.72
N SER A 66 -11.65 3.99 16.30
CA SER A 66 -11.51 5.32 15.68
C SER A 66 -11.00 5.30 14.23
N LEU A 67 -10.94 4.12 13.60
CA LEU A 67 -10.44 3.97 12.23
C LEU A 67 -11.58 3.90 11.22
N SER A 68 -11.39 4.52 10.05
CA SER A 68 -12.24 4.24 8.90
C SER A 68 -12.06 2.77 8.49
N SER A 69 -13.09 2.16 7.88
CA SER A 69 -13.05 0.76 7.43
C SER A 69 -11.81 0.43 6.57
N THR A 70 -11.38 1.37 5.72
CA THR A 70 -10.18 1.22 4.91
C THR A 70 -8.89 1.28 5.72
N ALA A 71 -8.82 2.16 6.72
CA ALA A 71 -7.65 2.27 7.60
C ALA A 71 -7.56 1.07 8.55
N ALA A 72 -8.70 0.57 9.04
CA ALA A 72 -8.79 -0.65 9.82
C ALA A 72 -8.30 -1.86 9.01
N ALA A 73 -8.76 -2.03 7.77
CA ALA A 73 -8.28 -3.11 6.89
C ALA A 73 -6.77 -3.05 6.61
N ARG A 74 -6.20 -1.84 6.45
CA ARG A 74 -4.75 -1.64 6.34
C ARG A 74 -4.00 -2.05 7.60
N MET A 75 -4.53 -1.65 8.75
CA MET A 75 -3.92 -1.91 10.05
C MET A 75 -4.12 -3.35 10.53
N ALA A 76 -5.13 -4.07 10.04
CA ALA A 76 -5.40 -5.45 10.44
C ALA A 76 -4.21 -6.38 10.14
N ASP A 77 -3.64 -6.30 8.94
CA ASP A 77 -2.46 -7.12 8.58
C ASP A 77 -1.24 -6.74 9.44
N ILE A 78 -1.00 -5.45 9.65
CA ILE A 78 0.10 -4.96 10.50
C ILE A 78 -0.08 -5.44 11.93
N ARG A 79 -1.29 -5.30 12.52
CA ARG A 79 -1.62 -5.77 13.86
C ARG A 79 -1.40 -7.26 14.02
N ASN A 80 -1.92 -8.06 13.09
CA ASN A 80 -1.79 -9.51 13.14
C ASN A 80 -0.32 -9.95 13.13
N LYS A 81 0.51 -9.31 12.29
CA LYS A 81 1.95 -9.60 12.24
C LYS A 81 2.69 -9.14 13.49
N VAL A 82 2.41 -7.93 13.97
CA VAL A 82 3.00 -7.38 15.20
C VAL A 82 2.63 -8.27 16.38
N HIS A 83 1.35 -8.60 16.56
CA HIS A 83 0.87 -9.47 17.64
C HIS A 83 1.52 -10.85 17.59
N ARG A 84 1.64 -11.45 16.39
CA ARG A 84 2.36 -12.72 16.22
C ARG A 84 3.83 -12.61 16.64
N LEU A 85 4.53 -11.54 16.27
CA LEU A 85 5.92 -11.34 16.68
C LEU A 85 6.07 -11.09 18.19
N MET A 86 5.14 -10.35 18.80
CA MET A 86 5.11 -10.14 20.24
C MET A 86 4.95 -11.47 20.99
N LEU A 87 4.00 -12.32 20.56
CA LEU A 87 3.77 -13.62 21.19
C LEU A 87 4.93 -14.61 20.97
N THR A 88 5.48 -14.66 19.76
CA THR A 88 6.49 -15.68 19.41
C THR A 88 7.91 -15.31 19.86
N ARG A 89 8.23 -14.02 19.96
CA ARG A 89 9.60 -13.54 20.25
C ARG A 89 9.67 -12.65 21.50
N GLN A 90 8.57 -12.48 22.22
CA GLN A 90 8.46 -11.60 23.41
C GLN A 90 8.95 -10.17 23.15
N LEU A 91 8.73 -9.68 21.92
CA LEU A 91 9.13 -8.33 21.53
C LEU A 91 8.14 -7.28 22.02
N THR A 92 8.63 -6.06 22.20
CA THR A 92 7.77 -4.89 22.44
C THR A 92 6.95 -4.55 21.19
N ASP A 93 5.88 -3.77 21.36
CA ASP A 93 5.07 -3.25 20.24
C ASP A 93 5.94 -2.48 19.21
N THR A 94 6.97 -1.80 19.71
CA THR A 94 7.88 -0.93 18.98
C THR A 94 8.85 -1.77 18.13
N ASP A 95 9.45 -2.81 18.72
CA ASP A 95 10.39 -3.70 18.02
C ASP A 95 9.67 -4.62 17.01
N ALA A 96 8.50 -5.13 17.39
CA ALA A 96 7.70 -5.92 16.48
C ALA A 96 7.24 -5.10 15.27
N LEU A 97 6.82 -3.84 15.47
CA LEU A 97 6.44 -2.95 14.37
C LEU A 97 7.62 -2.61 13.46
N SER A 98 8.81 -2.37 14.01
CA SER A 98 9.99 -2.05 13.19
C SER A 98 10.34 -3.20 12.24
N LEU A 99 10.29 -4.44 12.71
CA LEU A 99 10.50 -5.64 11.90
C LEU A 99 9.42 -5.85 10.83
N VAL A 100 8.16 -5.59 11.16
CA VAL A 100 7.05 -5.72 10.18
C VAL A 100 7.19 -4.71 9.06
N LEU A 101 7.54 -3.45 9.38
CA LEU A 101 7.69 -2.40 8.37
C LEU A 101 8.97 -2.54 7.55
N ALA A 102 10.02 -3.16 8.10
CA ALA A 102 11.24 -3.49 7.36
C ALA A 102 11.06 -4.67 6.39
N GLY A 103 10.06 -5.52 6.64
CA GLY A 103 9.73 -6.65 5.77
C GLY A 103 8.87 -6.28 4.55
N PRO A 104 8.78 -7.19 3.57
CA PRO A 104 7.89 -6.99 2.42
C PRO A 104 6.43 -6.97 2.87
N SER A 105 5.66 -6.02 2.34
CA SER A 105 4.21 -6.10 2.44
C SER A 105 3.73 -7.27 1.58
N LYS A 106 3.08 -8.25 2.18
CA LYS A 106 2.33 -9.26 1.40
C LYS A 106 0.91 -8.79 1.09
N ALA A 107 0.51 -7.67 1.69
CA ALA A 107 -0.77 -7.05 1.43
C ALA A 107 -0.72 -6.23 0.13
N GLY A 108 -1.89 -6.09 -0.51
CA GLY A 108 -2.03 -5.31 -1.74
C GLY A 108 -1.87 -3.80 -1.53
N PHE A 109 -2.15 -3.00 -2.55
CA PHE A 109 -1.98 -1.53 -2.49
C PHE A 109 -3.03 -0.81 -1.64
N TYR A 110 -4.01 -1.54 -1.09
CA TYR A 110 -5.14 -1.02 -0.31
C TYR A 110 -5.90 0.11 -1.02
N LEU A 111 -6.04 -0.05 -2.34
CA LEU A 111 -6.82 0.81 -3.21
C LEU A 111 -8.10 0.06 -3.58
N THR A 112 -9.24 0.75 -3.53
CA THR A 112 -10.46 0.23 -4.17
C THR A 112 -10.29 0.26 -5.69
N PRO A 113 -10.98 -0.60 -6.47
CA PRO A 113 -10.87 -0.61 -7.93
C PRO A 113 -11.09 0.76 -8.57
N GLN A 114 -12.07 1.52 -8.08
CA GLN A 114 -12.36 2.88 -8.55
C GLN A 114 -11.22 3.86 -8.24
N THR A 115 -10.62 3.77 -7.04
CA THR A 115 -9.48 4.61 -6.66
C THR A 115 -8.24 4.25 -7.47
N ALA A 116 -8.01 2.95 -7.72
CA ALA A 116 -6.91 2.46 -8.53
C ALA A 116 -7.01 2.97 -9.98
N LEU A 117 -8.22 2.95 -10.57
CA LEU A 117 -8.46 3.48 -11.90
C LEU A 117 -8.22 5.00 -11.98
N ARG A 118 -8.75 5.76 -11.01
CA ARG A 118 -8.52 7.21 -10.92
C ARG A 118 -7.03 7.52 -10.80
N LEU A 119 -6.32 6.77 -9.97
CA LEU A 119 -4.87 6.90 -9.78
C LEU A 119 -4.10 6.60 -11.07
N PHE A 120 -4.47 5.53 -11.77
CA PHE A 120 -3.86 5.14 -13.04
C PHE A 120 -3.95 6.26 -14.08
N TYR A 121 -5.15 6.82 -14.31
CA TYR A 121 -5.32 7.90 -15.27
C TYR A 121 -4.58 9.18 -14.86
N ARG A 122 -4.62 9.54 -13.58
CA ARG A 122 -3.89 10.70 -13.04
C ARG A 122 -2.39 10.59 -13.32
N LEU A 123 -1.80 9.43 -13.04
CA LEU A 123 -0.36 9.20 -13.21
C LEU A 123 0.04 9.08 -14.69
N ARG A 124 -0.81 8.51 -15.53
CA ARG A 124 -0.60 8.44 -16.98
C ARG A 124 -0.63 9.84 -17.61
N ASN A 125 -1.60 10.68 -17.24
CA ASN A 125 -1.72 12.03 -17.78
C ASN A 125 -0.55 12.92 -17.34
N LYS A 126 -0.11 12.81 -16.08
CA LYS A 126 1.06 13.53 -15.57
C LYS A 126 2.35 13.19 -16.32
N LYS A 127 2.53 11.95 -16.78
CA LYS A 127 3.68 11.56 -17.61
C LYS A 127 3.60 12.12 -19.03
N ARG A 128 2.40 12.24 -19.60
CA ARG A 128 2.19 12.85 -20.93
C ARG A 128 2.57 14.33 -20.95
N THR A 129 2.23 15.08 -19.90
CA THR A 129 2.54 16.51 -19.80
C THR A 129 4.01 16.82 -19.53
N LEU A 130 4.83 15.85 -19.12
CA LEU A 130 6.27 16.03 -18.88
C LEU A 130 7.13 15.71 -20.12
N HIS A 131 6.52 15.14 -21.16
CA HIS A 131 7.18 14.78 -22.43
C HIS A 131 6.56 15.53 -23.62
N ALA A 132 5.72 16.54 -23.36
CA ALA A 132 5.17 17.47 -24.34
C ALA A 132 5.83 18.83 -24.13
#